data_AF-A0A7J6TDG9-F1
#
_entry.id   AF-A0A7J6TDG9-F1
#
_cell.length_a   1.000
_cell.length_b   1.000
_cell.length_c   1.000
_cell.angle_alpha   90.00
_cell.angle_beta   90.00
_cell.angle_gamma   90.00
#
_symmetry.space_group_name_H-M   'P 1'
#
loop_
_entity.id
_entity.type
_entity.pdbx_description
1 polymer ?
#
loop_
_entity_poly.entity_id
_entity_poly.type
_entity_poly.pdbx_seq_one_letter_code
_entity_poly.pdbx_strand_id
1 'polypeptide(L)'
;RFSNTGGQVLVLPADARCRIHDRNGTSAPVQQSVKGDQYIRDLQHTKGHTATITDGHWHPMDPSKWITSSLDCTIRIWDINTPGTGMDMWIPCIHTLKCVDKRGICGGRGGVENQLFVNSCGFKPYDGGFIVAGCSDGSLQLFNERKRYGKADMIARTAHTDVVTSVNVLEDGQRMLSRSLDGTMKLWDCRKLRASTPVRTWGDLPCTDEHTDITISPDESLALTGTSDGRVVAFDLQSESVDPIKSYPFRTQSAVRTLWHPVLQQIIVACSDGNAYFLYDRYQSVHGALLFAQHSVPKQKPIEEQYMPQKIYNYDEMVQRGGQFRETRSGKLRRTRDADKRRDKQRRERMGIPDPDEQHKVKPAAPPPESTEPTVFGNKLNVEKEKYIDEDPQKTLLAVETNKGDSFVSQAYAKTQPHNILDYSDVKSAGDRLLSKKRYCPKCGVKMCTCGYLTALEKEEARKRRRTEVA
;
A
#
# COMPACT_ATOMS: atom_id res chain seq x y z
N ARG A 1 -2.74 -1.11 -13.77
CA ARG A 1 -3.97 -0.30 -14.00
C ARG A 1 -5.12 -1.22 -14.43
N PHE A 2 -6.34 -1.01 -13.95
CA PHE A 2 -7.53 -1.76 -14.40
C PHE A 2 -7.97 -1.30 -15.79
N SER A 3 -8.55 -2.21 -16.58
CA SER A 3 -9.24 -1.85 -17.82
C SER A 3 -10.51 -1.06 -17.53
N ASN A 4 -11.02 -0.33 -18.52
CA ASN A 4 -12.22 0.51 -18.36
C ASN A 4 -13.47 -0.34 -18.06
N THR A 5 -13.46 -1.60 -18.49
CA THR A 5 -14.49 -2.60 -18.18
C THR A 5 -14.32 -3.26 -16.81
N GLY A 6 -13.17 -3.10 -16.16
CA GLY A 6 -12.84 -3.68 -14.86
C GLY A 6 -12.59 -5.20 -14.86
N GLY A 7 -12.62 -5.85 -16.03
CA GLY A 7 -12.38 -7.30 -16.16
C GLY A 7 -10.90 -7.69 -16.17
N GLN A 8 -10.03 -6.79 -16.64
CA GLN A 8 -8.61 -7.05 -16.86
C GLN A 8 -7.73 -6.05 -16.10
N VAL A 9 -6.52 -6.48 -15.78
CA VAL A 9 -5.51 -5.70 -15.08
C VAL A 9 -4.22 -5.72 -15.90
N LEU A 10 -3.77 -4.54 -16.31
CA LEU A 10 -2.45 -4.32 -16.88
C LEU A 10 -1.43 -4.22 -15.74
N VAL A 11 -0.49 -5.15 -15.71
CA VAL A 11 0.61 -5.21 -14.76
C VAL A 11 1.90 -4.90 -15.51
N LEU A 12 2.61 -3.89 -15.01
CA LEU A 12 3.88 -3.42 -15.54
C LEU A 12 4.97 -3.81 -14.54
N PRO A 13 5.59 -4.99 -14.68
CA PRO A 13 6.77 -5.30 -13.91
C PRO A 13 7.95 -4.45 -14.37
N ALA A 14 9.02 -4.38 -13.57
CA ALA A 14 10.30 -3.79 -13.97
C ALA A 14 11.04 -4.67 -15.01
N ASP A 15 10.34 -5.03 -16.09
CA ASP A 15 10.80 -5.83 -17.23
C ASP A 15 10.39 -5.09 -18.52
N ALA A 16 10.92 -5.52 -19.65
CA ALA A 16 10.55 -5.00 -20.97
C ALA A 16 9.22 -5.55 -21.50
N ARG A 17 8.53 -6.39 -20.70
CA ARG A 17 7.27 -7.03 -21.06
C ARG A 17 6.16 -6.58 -20.12
N CYS A 18 5.03 -6.13 -20.66
CA CYS A 18 3.82 -5.95 -19.88
C CYS A 18 2.99 -7.25 -19.86
N ARG A 19 2.24 -7.44 -18.79
CA ARG A 19 1.39 -8.62 -18.57
C ARG A 19 -0.04 -8.20 -18.32
N ILE A 20 -0.98 -8.91 -18.93
CA ILE A 20 -2.41 -8.72 -18.71
C ILE A 20 -2.92 -9.91 -17.90
N HIS A 21 -3.57 -9.61 -16.77
CA HIS A 21 -4.20 -10.60 -15.91
C HIS A 21 -5.70 -10.37 -15.88
N ASP A 22 -6.47 -11.46 -15.80
CA ASP A 22 -7.90 -11.35 -15.49
C ASP A 22 -8.09 -11.07 -14.00
N ARG A 23 -9.21 -10.42 -13.67
CA ARG A 23 -9.63 -10.14 -12.29
C ARG A 23 -9.68 -11.38 -11.39
N ASN A 24 -9.83 -12.57 -11.96
CA ASN A 24 -9.95 -13.83 -11.23
C ASN A 24 -8.63 -14.33 -10.61
N GLY A 25 -7.50 -13.65 -10.84
CA GLY A 25 -6.25 -13.92 -10.12
C GLY A 25 -5.56 -15.21 -10.52
N THR A 26 -5.73 -15.65 -11.77
CA THR A 26 -4.93 -16.75 -12.35
C THR A 26 -3.44 -16.42 -12.28
N SER A 27 -2.62 -17.40 -11.88
CA SER A 27 -1.17 -17.23 -11.71
C SER A 27 -0.46 -16.92 -13.03
N ALA A 28 -0.95 -17.47 -14.15
CA ALA A 28 -0.46 -17.17 -15.48
C ALA A 28 -1.13 -15.90 -16.04
N PRO A 29 -0.37 -15.02 -16.71
CA PRO A 29 -0.95 -13.91 -17.45
C PRO A 29 -1.80 -14.43 -18.61
N VAL A 30 -2.93 -13.79 -18.86
CA VAL A 30 -3.82 -14.08 -20.00
C VAL A 30 -3.10 -13.76 -21.30
N GLN A 31 -2.38 -12.64 -21.32
CA GLN A 31 -1.58 -12.20 -22.44
C GLN A 31 -0.32 -11.49 -21.97
N GLN A 32 0.73 -11.55 -22.80
CA GLN A 32 2.02 -10.92 -22.54
C GLN A 32 2.54 -10.26 -23.82
N SER A 33 3.22 -9.13 -23.67
CA SER A 33 3.88 -8.45 -24.78
C SER A 33 5.23 -9.09 -25.14
N VAL A 34 5.58 -8.98 -26.42
CA VAL A 34 6.89 -9.40 -26.93
C VAL A 34 7.98 -8.51 -26.34
N LYS A 35 9.13 -9.11 -25.97
CA LYS A 35 10.35 -8.35 -25.69
C LYS A 35 11.03 -7.99 -27.00
N GLY A 36 11.37 -6.72 -27.18
CA GLY A 36 12.13 -6.24 -28.33
C GLY A 36 13.56 -6.74 -28.33
N ASP A 37 14.12 -6.90 -29.52
CA ASP A 37 15.54 -7.21 -29.67
C ASP A 37 16.38 -5.98 -29.27
N GLN A 38 17.16 -6.13 -28.21
CA GLN A 38 18.01 -5.09 -27.63
C GLN A 38 19.20 -4.69 -28.52
N TYR A 39 19.53 -5.49 -29.53
CA TYR A 39 20.67 -5.21 -30.42
C TYR A 39 20.26 -4.42 -31.67
N ILE A 40 18.97 -4.31 -31.96
CA ILE A 40 18.47 -3.50 -33.07
C ILE A 40 18.56 -2.02 -32.70
N ARG A 41 19.40 -1.28 -33.44
CA ARG A 41 19.60 0.16 -33.22
C ARG A 41 18.37 0.99 -33.59
N ASP A 42 17.65 0.59 -34.63
CA ASP A 42 16.44 1.28 -35.02
C ASP A 42 15.23 0.72 -34.27
N LEU A 43 14.83 1.44 -33.22
CA LEU A 43 13.70 1.08 -32.37
C LEU A 43 12.37 0.90 -33.15
N GLN A 44 12.24 1.46 -34.35
CA GLN A 44 11.06 1.24 -35.20
C GLN A 44 10.89 -0.21 -35.65
N HIS A 45 11.99 -0.93 -35.82
CA HIS A 45 11.99 -2.32 -36.30
C HIS A 45 11.89 -3.34 -35.17
N THR A 46 11.84 -2.89 -33.92
CA THR A 46 11.68 -3.75 -32.75
C THR A 46 10.20 -4.02 -32.49
N LYS A 47 9.84 -5.28 -32.23
CA LYS A 47 8.45 -5.71 -31.98
C LYS A 47 7.93 -5.41 -30.57
N GLY A 48 8.79 -4.93 -29.68
CA GLY A 48 8.43 -4.61 -28.30
C GLY A 48 9.53 -3.80 -27.61
N HIS A 49 9.35 -3.50 -26.33
CA HIS A 49 10.34 -2.70 -25.59
C HIS A 49 11.67 -3.41 -25.45
N THR A 50 12.75 -2.64 -25.49
CA THR A 50 14.12 -3.15 -25.34
C THR A 50 14.65 -2.97 -23.91
N ALA A 51 14.05 -2.05 -23.14
CA ALA A 51 14.39 -1.77 -21.75
C ALA A 51 13.13 -1.87 -20.86
N THR A 52 13.29 -1.60 -19.57
CA THR A 52 12.21 -1.71 -18.58
C THR A 52 11.08 -0.71 -18.85
N ILE A 53 9.86 -1.13 -18.54
CA ILE A 53 8.66 -0.30 -18.65
C ILE A 53 8.52 0.55 -17.39
N THR A 54 8.11 1.81 -17.57
CA THR A 54 7.98 2.80 -16.50
C THR A 54 6.52 3.09 -16.14
N ASP A 55 5.68 3.38 -17.15
CA ASP A 55 4.26 3.65 -16.98
C ASP A 55 3.42 3.09 -18.13
N GLY A 56 2.11 3.00 -17.96
CA GLY A 56 1.21 2.50 -18.99
C GLY A 56 -0.26 2.62 -18.63
N HIS A 57 -1.07 2.87 -19.65
CA HIS A 57 -2.49 3.21 -19.54
C HIS A 57 -3.30 2.50 -20.61
N TRP A 58 -4.54 2.14 -20.25
CA TRP A 58 -5.51 1.64 -21.22
C TRP A 58 -6.02 2.79 -22.09
N HIS A 59 -6.39 2.47 -23.33
CA HIS A 59 -7.07 3.43 -24.18
C HIS A 59 -8.45 3.77 -23.58
N PRO A 60 -8.87 5.05 -23.55
CA PRO A 60 -10.10 5.47 -22.88
C PRO A 60 -11.39 4.94 -23.54
N MET A 61 -11.39 4.72 -24.85
CA MET A 61 -12.57 4.23 -25.58
C MET A 61 -12.46 2.77 -26.03
N ASP A 62 -11.24 2.30 -26.31
CA ASP A 62 -10.98 1.01 -26.93
C ASP A 62 -10.39 0.08 -25.86
N PRO A 63 -11.16 -0.84 -25.26
CA PRO A 63 -10.64 -1.68 -24.18
C PRO A 63 -9.57 -2.68 -24.66
N SER A 64 -9.42 -2.87 -25.97
CA SER A 64 -8.40 -3.77 -26.53
C SER A 64 -7.03 -3.12 -26.64
N LYS A 65 -6.92 -1.79 -26.57
CA LYS A 65 -5.66 -1.07 -26.77
C LYS A 65 -5.10 -0.51 -25.48
N TRP A 66 -3.78 -0.46 -25.39
CA TRP A 66 -3.08 0.22 -24.30
C TRP A 66 -1.74 0.77 -24.74
N ILE A 67 -1.19 1.69 -23.94
CA ILE A 67 0.15 2.24 -24.10
C ILE A 67 1.08 1.80 -22.99
N THR A 68 2.36 1.71 -23.32
CA THR A 68 3.44 1.59 -22.36
C THR A 68 4.56 2.54 -22.72
N SER A 69 5.20 3.11 -21.71
CA SER A 69 6.41 3.91 -21.80
C SER A 69 7.59 3.15 -21.20
N SER A 70 8.81 3.45 -21.66
CA SER A 70 9.99 2.68 -21.25
C SER A 70 11.25 3.54 -21.20
N LEU A 71 12.26 3.00 -20.51
CA LEU A 71 13.61 3.51 -20.50
C LEU A 71 14.30 3.52 -21.87
N ASP A 72 13.76 2.84 -22.88
CA ASP A 72 14.28 2.84 -24.25
C ASP A 72 13.91 4.09 -25.07
N CYS A 73 13.43 5.15 -24.41
CA CYS A 73 12.92 6.39 -25.01
C CYS A 73 11.67 6.21 -25.88
N THR A 74 10.97 5.08 -25.81
CA THR A 74 9.79 4.84 -26.64
C THR A 74 8.51 4.77 -25.84
N ILE A 75 7.42 5.19 -26.50
CA ILE A 75 6.07 4.82 -26.15
C ILE A 75 5.58 3.85 -27.21
N ARG A 76 4.95 2.76 -26.79
CA ARG A 76 4.38 1.75 -27.68
C ARG A 76 2.89 1.62 -27.45
N ILE A 77 2.17 1.47 -28.56
CA ILE A 77 0.74 1.15 -28.56
C ILE A 77 0.60 -0.33 -28.91
N TRP A 78 -0.23 -1.02 -28.14
CA TRP A 78 -0.51 -2.44 -28.24
C TRP A 78 -2.01 -2.66 -28.45
N ASP A 79 -2.37 -3.81 -29.02
CA ASP A 79 -3.77 -4.24 -29.15
C ASP A 79 -3.87 -5.74 -28.86
N ILE A 80 -4.82 -6.11 -28.01
CA ILE A 80 -5.13 -7.47 -27.58
C ILE A 80 -5.44 -8.36 -28.77
N ASN A 81 -6.04 -7.79 -29.82
CA ASN A 81 -6.50 -8.51 -31.00
C ASN A 81 -5.38 -8.77 -32.02
N THR A 82 -4.18 -8.21 -31.82
CA THR A 82 -3.07 -8.42 -32.74
C THR A 82 -2.61 -9.87 -32.65
N PRO A 83 -2.42 -10.58 -33.80
CA PRO A 83 -1.95 -11.95 -33.77
C PRO A 83 -0.57 -12.01 -33.11
N GLY A 84 -0.43 -12.98 -32.21
CA GLY A 84 0.81 -13.25 -31.52
C GLY A 84 1.95 -13.59 -32.49
N THR A 85 3.17 -13.29 -32.10
CA THR A 85 4.38 -13.60 -32.88
C THR A 85 5.38 -14.42 -32.07
N GLY A 86 6.15 -15.27 -32.74
CA GLY A 86 7.11 -16.18 -32.11
C GLY A 86 6.47 -17.48 -31.62
N MET A 87 7.24 -18.35 -30.97
CA MET A 87 6.72 -19.63 -30.48
C MET A 87 5.69 -19.44 -29.35
N ASP A 88 5.90 -18.45 -28.49
CA ASP A 88 5.05 -18.18 -27.33
C ASP A 88 3.78 -17.38 -27.67
N MET A 89 3.56 -17.04 -28.95
CA MET A 89 2.40 -16.27 -29.43
C MET A 89 2.17 -14.95 -28.67
N TRP A 90 3.24 -14.25 -28.30
CA TRP A 90 3.14 -12.97 -27.59
C TRP A 90 2.78 -11.81 -28.52
N ILE A 91 2.18 -10.78 -27.94
CA ILE A 91 1.63 -9.64 -28.69
C ILE A 91 2.74 -8.66 -29.08
N PRO A 92 2.95 -8.38 -30.37
CA PRO A 92 3.87 -7.33 -30.81
C PRO A 92 3.22 -5.94 -30.71
N CYS A 93 4.03 -4.89 -30.61
CA CYS A 93 3.53 -3.52 -30.66
C CYS A 93 3.06 -3.16 -32.08
N ILE A 94 2.00 -2.36 -32.18
CA ILE A 94 1.49 -1.86 -33.47
C ILE A 94 2.19 -0.57 -33.85
N HIS A 95 2.38 0.33 -32.87
CA HIS A 95 2.94 1.65 -33.07
C HIS A 95 4.16 1.86 -32.19
N THR A 96 5.14 2.58 -32.72
CA THR A 96 6.37 2.95 -32.00
C THR A 96 6.56 4.44 -32.10
N LEU A 97 6.37 5.12 -30.97
CA LEU A 97 6.50 6.56 -30.82
C LEU A 97 7.84 6.83 -30.14
N LYS A 98 8.70 7.61 -30.80
CA LYS A 98 10.07 7.86 -30.31
C LYS A 98 10.15 9.23 -29.67
N CYS A 99 10.48 9.27 -28.39
CA CYS A 99 10.82 10.51 -27.70
C CYS A 99 12.24 10.94 -28.06
N VAL A 100 12.43 12.26 -28.15
CA VAL A 100 13.61 12.85 -28.77
C VAL A 100 14.24 13.90 -27.87
N ASP A 101 15.54 13.78 -27.62
CA ASP A 101 16.28 14.73 -26.77
C ASP A 101 16.44 16.10 -27.47
N LYS A 102 17.00 17.09 -26.77
CA LYS A 102 17.43 18.41 -27.25
C LYS A 102 18.19 18.33 -28.57
N ARG A 103 18.97 17.27 -28.78
CA ARG A 103 19.77 17.02 -30.01
C ARG A 103 18.97 16.46 -31.19
N GLY A 104 17.67 16.16 -31.03
CA GLY A 104 16.89 15.56 -32.11
C GLY A 104 17.07 14.04 -32.28
N ILE A 105 17.69 13.37 -31.29
CA ILE A 105 18.02 11.94 -31.30
C ILE A 105 17.15 11.17 -30.28
N CYS A 106 16.65 10.00 -30.67
CA CYS A 106 16.02 9.02 -29.78
C CYS A 106 17.06 7.98 -29.35
N GLY A 107 17.22 7.73 -28.05
CA GLY A 107 18.30 6.90 -27.52
C GLY A 107 19.65 7.65 -27.58
N GLY A 108 20.17 8.02 -26.41
CA GLY A 108 21.41 8.78 -26.31
C GLY A 108 22.58 8.04 -26.97
N ARG A 109 23.22 8.66 -27.98
CA ARG A 109 24.46 8.14 -28.60
C ARG A 109 25.72 8.39 -27.74
N GLY A 110 25.59 8.54 -26.42
CA GLY A 110 26.73 8.92 -25.59
C GLY A 110 26.52 8.63 -24.12
N GLY A 111 27.00 7.48 -23.67
CA GLY A 111 27.18 7.15 -22.26
C GLY A 111 25.92 7.15 -21.39
N VAL A 112 26.08 6.64 -20.17
CA VAL A 112 25.00 6.50 -19.18
C VAL A 112 24.46 7.88 -18.73
N GLU A 113 25.25 8.95 -18.85
CA GLU A 113 24.95 10.27 -18.29
C GLU A 113 24.07 11.18 -19.19
N ASN A 114 23.78 10.80 -20.44
CA ASN A 114 22.97 11.62 -21.38
C ASN A 114 21.85 10.81 -22.05
N GLN A 115 21.36 9.77 -21.39
CA GLN A 115 20.31 8.92 -21.93
C GLN A 115 18.92 9.48 -21.55
N LEU A 116 18.20 9.96 -22.56
CA LEU A 116 16.77 10.28 -22.42
C LEU A 116 16.01 8.99 -22.05
N PHE A 117 14.99 9.10 -21.21
CA PHE A 117 13.99 8.06 -21.05
C PHE A 117 12.62 8.67 -20.80
N VAL A 118 11.57 7.87 -21.02
CA VAL A 118 10.18 8.27 -20.75
C VAL A 118 9.79 7.70 -19.41
N ASN A 119 9.41 8.56 -18.47
CA ASN A 119 9.08 8.15 -17.12
C ASN A 119 7.57 8.04 -16.89
N SER A 120 6.78 8.89 -17.55
CA SER A 120 5.31 8.83 -17.52
C SER A 120 4.72 9.05 -18.89
N CYS A 121 3.57 8.43 -19.16
CA CYS A 121 2.79 8.65 -20.35
C CYS A 121 1.31 8.71 -20.02
N GLY A 122 0.52 9.42 -20.84
CA GLY A 122 -0.92 9.51 -20.64
C GLY A 122 -1.67 9.69 -21.96
N PHE A 123 -2.87 9.14 -22.05
CA PHE A 123 -3.81 9.41 -23.14
C PHE A 123 -4.58 10.69 -22.89
N LYS A 124 -4.98 11.37 -23.97
CA LYS A 124 -6.09 12.32 -23.92
C LYS A 124 -7.36 11.56 -23.46
N PRO A 125 -8.07 12.01 -22.41
CA PRO A 125 -9.32 11.40 -21.99
C PRO A 125 -10.37 11.40 -23.10
N TYR A 126 -11.36 10.51 -22.96
CA TYR A 126 -12.50 10.26 -23.88
C TYR A 126 -12.17 9.77 -25.28
N ASP A 127 -11.38 10.53 -26.06
CA ASP A 127 -11.13 10.26 -27.49
C ASP A 127 -9.80 9.54 -27.73
N GLY A 128 -8.82 9.67 -26.83
CA GLY A 128 -7.50 9.05 -27.02
C GLY A 128 -6.66 9.62 -28.18
N GLY A 129 -7.15 10.65 -28.87
CA GLY A 129 -6.55 11.14 -30.13
C GLY A 129 -5.10 11.64 -30.05
N PHE A 130 -4.57 11.92 -28.85
CA PHE A 130 -3.14 12.13 -28.65
C PHE A 130 -2.64 11.52 -27.34
N ILE A 131 -1.34 11.30 -27.30
CA ILE A 131 -0.58 10.75 -26.18
C ILE A 131 0.45 11.80 -25.76
N VAL A 132 0.64 11.95 -24.45
CA VAL A 132 1.68 12.80 -23.88
C VAL A 132 2.74 11.93 -23.19
N ALA A 133 3.99 12.35 -23.32
CA ALA A 133 5.16 11.74 -22.70
C ALA A 133 5.86 12.76 -21.79
N GLY A 134 6.12 12.36 -20.54
CA GLY A 134 7.02 13.04 -19.62
C GLY A 134 8.41 12.39 -19.67
N CYS A 135 9.41 13.17 -20.04
CA CYS A 135 10.78 12.68 -20.22
C CYS A 135 11.71 13.03 -19.05
N SER A 136 12.83 12.33 -18.96
CA SER A 136 13.87 12.57 -17.95
C SER A 136 14.67 13.85 -18.13
N ASP A 137 14.70 14.41 -19.33
CA ASP A 137 15.38 15.69 -19.62
C ASP A 137 14.53 16.92 -19.25
N GLY A 138 13.37 16.71 -18.62
CA GLY A 138 12.39 17.74 -18.31
C GLY A 138 11.53 18.15 -19.50
N SER A 139 11.61 17.46 -20.64
CA SER A 139 10.78 17.76 -21.81
C SER A 139 9.41 17.06 -21.76
N LEU A 140 8.41 17.76 -22.30
CA LEU A 140 7.07 17.20 -22.56
C LEU A 140 6.90 17.03 -24.06
N GLN A 141 6.50 15.84 -24.48
CA GLN A 141 6.34 15.49 -25.89
C GLN A 141 4.94 14.96 -26.17
N LEU A 142 4.29 15.50 -27.19
CA LEU A 142 2.94 15.13 -27.59
C LEU A 142 2.99 14.41 -28.93
N PHE A 143 2.26 13.30 -29.02
CA PHE A 143 2.17 12.43 -30.18
C PHE A 143 0.71 12.24 -30.58
N ASN A 144 0.39 12.33 -31.86
CA ASN A 144 -0.89 11.88 -32.38
C ASN A 144 -0.95 10.35 -32.37
N GLU A 145 -2.02 9.78 -31.83
CA GLU A 145 -2.21 8.33 -31.70
C GLU A 145 -2.22 7.61 -33.06
N ARG A 146 -2.75 8.27 -34.10
CA ARG A 146 -2.92 7.68 -35.44
C ARG A 146 -1.60 7.43 -36.19
N LYS A 147 -0.49 8.00 -35.71
CA LYS A 147 0.81 7.83 -36.36
C LYS A 147 1.41 6.49 -35.99
N ARG A 148 1.54 5.62 -36.98
CA ARG A 148 2.15 4.29 -36.79
C ARG A 148 3.60 4.39 -36.30
N TYR A 149 4.35 5.33 -36.86
CA TYR A 149 5.73 5.62 -36.52
C TYR A 149 5.94 7.12 -36.59
N GLY A 150 6.58 7.68 -35.57
CA GLY A 150 6.75 9.13 -35.54
C GLY A 150 7.63 9.64 -34.41
N LYS A 151 8.25 10.78 -34.69
CA LYS A 151 8.72 11.70 -33.65
C LYS A 151 7.51 12.48 -33.12
N ALA A 152 7.70 13.18 -32.01
CA ALA A 152 6.69 14.02 -31.41
C ALA A 152 6.21 15.13 -32.36
N ASP A 153 4.91 15.41 -32.32
CA ASP A 153 4.25 16.47 -33.09
C ASP A 153 4.49 17.86 -32.47
N MET A 154 4.49 17.89 -31.14
CA MET A 154 4.82 19.06 -30.34
C MET A 154 5.76 18.67 -29.21
N ILE A 155 6.72 19.54 -28.94
CA ILE A 155 7.73 19.34 -27.90
C ILE A 155 7.88 20.64 -27.13
N ALA A 156 7.75 20.58 -25.81
CA ALA A 156 8.20 21.62 -24.89
C ALA A 156 9.54 21.16 -24.29
N ARG A 157 10.66 21.68 -24.79
CA ARG A 157 12.01 21.21 -24.42
C ARG A 157 12.48 21.69 -23.05
N THR A 158 11.90 22.78 -22.56
CA THR A 158 12.24 23.43 -21.29
C THR A 158 11.02 23.51 -20.40
N ALA A 159 10.19 22.45 -20.40
CA ALA A 159 8.99 22.41 -19.59
C ALA A 159 9.35 22.38 -18.10
N HIS A 160 10.28 21.49 -17.74
CA HIS A 160 10.83 21.35 -16.39
C HIS A 160 12.36 21.39 -16.42
N THR A 161 12.95 21.64 -15.25
CA THR A 161 14.42 21.64 -15.10
C THR A 161 15.00 20.28 -14.78
N ASP A 162 14.14 19.34 -14.36
CA ASP A 162 14.48 17.97 -13.97
C ASP A 162 13.43 16.98 -14.51
N VAL A 163 13.59 15.68 -14.21
CA VAL A 163 12.72 14.57 -14.66
C VAL A 163 11.25 14.87 -14.42
N VAL A 164 10.42 14.64 -15.44
CA VAL A 164 8.96 14.69 -15.31
C VAL A 164 8.48 13.39 -14.68
N THR A 165 7.86 13.46 -13.50
CA THR A 165 7.43 12.29 -12.72
C THR A 165 6.07 11.76 -13.13
N SER A 166 5.12 12.66 -13.43
CA SER A 166 3.80 12.30 -13.92
C SER A 166 3.22 13.35 -14.85
N VAL A 167 2.39 12.89 -15.78
CA VAL A 167 1.63 13.75 -16.70
C VAL A 167 0.19 13.26 -16.77
N ASN A 168 -0.76 14.15 -16.51
CA ASN A 168 -2.19 13.89 -16.69
C ASN A 168 -2.82 14.95 -17.59
N VAL A 169 -3.58 14.51 -18.58
CA VAL A 169 -4.36 15.38 -19.45
C VAL A 169 -5.74 15.58 -18.81
N LEU A 170 -6.25 16.81 -18.86
CA LEU A 170 -7.60 17.13 -18.40
C LEU A 170 -8.65 16.51 -19.33
N GLU A 171 -9.84 16.25 -18.81
CA GLU A 171 -11.02 15.82 -19.54
C GLU A 171 -11.45 16.80 -20.64
N ASP A 172 -11.17 18.10 -20.48
CA ASP A 172 -11.29 19.09 -21.57
C ASP A 172 -10.46 18.72 -22.81
N GLY A 173 -9.42 17.90 -22.61
CA GLY A 173 -8.46 17.44 -23.60
C GLY A 173 -7.70 18.57 -24.30
N GLN A 174 -7.68 19.77 -23.71
CA GLN A 174 -6.93 20.94 -24.16
C GLN A 174 -5.84 21.32 -23.19
N ARG A 175 -6.02 21.01 -21.90
CA ARG A 175 -5.06 21.31 -20.86
C ARG A 175 -4.43 20.02 -20.33
N MET A 176 -3.24 20.15 -19.76
CA MET A 176 -2.58 19.05 -19.06
C MET A 176 -1.76 19.55 -17.88
N LEU A 177 -1.61 18.69 -16.88
CA LEU A 177 -0.76 18.90 -15.73
C LEU A 177 0.50 18.05 -15.85
N SER A 178 1.63 18.63 -15.47
CA SER A 178 2.91 17.93 -15.34
C SER A 178 3.52 18.16 -13.97
N ARG A 179 4.10 17.09 -13.40
CA ARG A 179 4.88 17.11 -12.15
C ARG A 179 6.32 16.78 -12.45
N SER A 180 7.24 17.35 -11.70
CA SER A 180 8.66 17.08 -11.86
C SER A 180 9.39 17.00 -10.52
N LEU A 181 10.55 16.36 -10.54
CA LEU A 181 11.55 16.39 -9.47
C LEU A 181 12.08 17.79 -9.18
N ASP A 182 11.88 18.77 -10.08
CA ASP A 182 12.21 20.18 -9.83
C ASP A 182 11.35 20.85 -8.74
N GLY A 183 10.43 20.08 -8.14
CA GLY A 183 9.56 20.53 -7.07
C GLY A 183 8.43 21.43 -7.55
N THR A 184 8.16 21.47 -8.86
CA THR A 184 7.05 22.25 -9.44
C THR A 184 5.98 21.35 -10.02
N MET A 185 4.76 21.88 -10.07
CA MET A 185 3.66 21.37 -10.88
C MET A 185 3.27 22.46 -11.87
N LYS A 186 3.02 22.11 -13.13
CA LYS A 186 2.71 23.08 -14.19
C LYS A 186 1.45 22.69 -14.96
N LEU A 187 0.64 23.70 -15.29
CA LEU A 187 -0.51 23.58 -16.19
C LEU A 187 -0.11 24.06 -17.58
N TRP A 188 -0.46 23.28 -18.60
CA TRP A 188 -0.11 23.52 -19.99
C TRP A 188 -1.35 23.56 -20.87
N ASP A 189 -1.28 24.34 -21.94
CA ASP A 189 -2.20 24.26 -23.08
C ASP A 189 -1.59 23.34 -24.15
N CYS A 190 -2.20 22.19 -24.40
CA CYS A 190 -1.79 21.19 -25.36
C CYS A 190 -1.72 21.75 -26.80
N ARG A 191 -2.52 22.76 -27.13
CA ARG A 191 -2.51 23.40 -28.47
C ARG A 191 -1.27 24.28 -28.69
N LYS A 192 -0.70 24.80 -27.61
CA LYS A 192 0.39 25.78 -27.63
C LYS A 192 1.66 25.27 -26.96
N LEU A 193 1.84 23.96 -26.89
CA LEU A 193 2.96 23.33 -26.18
C LEU A 193 4.34 23.79 -26.69
N ARG A 194 4.47 24.11 -27.99
CA ARG A 194 5.74 24.58 -28.59
C ARG A 194 6.26 25.89 -27.99
N ALA A 195 5.38 26.75 -27.46
CA ALA A 195 5.79 28.02 -26.86
C ALA A 195 6.59 27.82 -25.57
N SER A 196 6.56 26.62 -24.95
CA SER A 196 7.21 26.29 -23.69
C SER A 196 6.85 27.21 -22.51
N THR A 197 5.76 27.96 -22.64
CA THR A 197 5.19 28.79 -21.56
C THR A 197 4.06 28.03 -20.88
N PRO A 198 4.19 27.67 -19.59
CA PRO A 198 3.08 27.09 -18.85
C PRO A 198 2.00 28.16 -18.64
N VAL A 199 0.73 27.74 -18.65
CA VAL A 199 -0.40 28.59 -18.25
C VAL A 199 -0.26 28.96 -16.77
N ARG A 200 0.22 28.00 -15.97
CA ARG A 200 0.38 28.18 -14.53
C ARG A 200 1.49 27.31 -13.98
N THR A 201 2.14 27.80 -12.92
CA THR A 201 3.17 27.06 -12.19
C THR A 201 2.86 27.13 -10.69
N TRP A 202 2.84 25.99 -10.04
CA TRP A 202 2.81 25.83 -8.60
C TRP A 202 4.20 25.37 -8.13
N GLY A 203 4.79 26.09 -7.19
CA GLY A 203 6.09 25.79 -6.61
C GLY A 203 5.97 25.26 -5.18
N ASP A 204 7.12 25.13 -4.50
CA ASP A 204 7.22 24.69 -3.10
C ASP A 204 6.60 23.32 -2.82
N LEU A 205 6.83 22.38 -3.73
CA LEU A 205 6.32 21.02 -3.63
C LEU A 205 7.48 20.02 -3.71
N PRO A 206 8.20 19.76 -2.60
CA PRO A 206 9.34 18.86 -2.56
C PRO A 206 9.02 17.48 -3.16
N CYS A 207 9.91 17.00 -4.01
CA CYS A 207 9.75 15.75 -4.73
C CYS A 207 11.09 15.04 -4.88
N THR A 208 11.29 13.97 -4.11
CA THR A 208 12.48 13.10 -4.21
C THR A 208 12.23 11.84 -5.02
N ASP A 209 10.97 11.40 -5.12
CA ASP A 209 10.62 10.16 -5.80
C ASP A 209 10.28 10.40 -7.27
N GLU A 210 10.86 9.59 -8.16
CA GLU A 210 10.62 9.67 -9.61
C GLU A 210 9.19 9.26 -10.02
N HIS A 211 8.46 8.61 -9.11
CA HIS A 211 7.15 8.03 -9.35
C HIS A 211 6.00 8.79 -8.67
N THR A 212 6.20 10.05 -8.29
CA THR A 212 5.15 10.89 -7.72
C THR A 212 4.04 11.17 -8.73
N ASP A 213 2.81 10.83 -8.35
CA ASP A 213 1.63 11.06 -9.19
C ASP A 213 0.96 12.42 -8.97
N ILE A 214 0.33 12.90 -10.04
CA ILE A 214 -0.76 13.87 -10.00
C ILE A 214 -2.07 13.10 -10.12
N THR A 215 -3.11 13.61 -9.49
CA THR A 215 -4.48 13.12 -9.67
C THR A 215 -5.41 14.29 -9.83
N ILE A 216 -6.27 14.22 -10.84
CA ILE A 216 -7.28 15.24 -11.11
C ILE A 216 -8.59 14.78 -10.46
N SER A 217 -9.35 15.72 -9.91
CA SER A 217 -10.68 15.42 -9.41
C SER A 217 -11.65 15.08 -10.56
N PRO A 218 -12.69 14.27 -10.30
CA PRO A 218 -13.66 13.88 -11.33
C PRO A 218 -14.44 15.05 -11.96
N ASP A 219 -14.47 16.21 -11.30
CA ASP A 219 -15.12 17.44 -11.74
C ASP A 219 -14.14 18.46 -12.33
N GLU A 220 -12.85 18.09 -12.46
CA GLU A 220 -11.75 18.94 -12.95
C GLU A 220 -11.50 20.24 -12.16
N SER A 221 -12.11 20.41 -11.00
CA SER A 221 -11.91 21.61 -10.19
C SER A 221 -10.60 21.56 -9.40
N LEU A 222 -10.14 20.36 -9.04
CA LEU A 222 -9.02 20.16 -8.13
C LEU A 222 -7.94 19.28 -8.73
N ALA A 223 -6.69 19.62 -8.43
CA ALA A 223 -5.54 18.75 -8.62
C ALA A 223 -4.93 18.36 -7.27
N LEU A 224 -4.64 17.08 -7.12
CA LEU A 224 -3.95 16.51 -5.96
C LEU A 224 -2.55 16.07 -6.37
N THR A 225 -1.58 16.32 -5.50
CA THR A 225 -0.22 15.80 -5.66
C THR A 225 0.36 15.38 -4.31
N GLY A 226 1.16 14.32 -4.33
CA GLY A 226 1.97 13.90 -3.21
C GLY A 226 3.29 14.68 -3.15
N THR A 227 3.76 14.95 -1.94
CA THR A 227 5.10 15.49 -1.68
C THR A 227 5.96 14.50 -0.91
N SER A 228 7.27 14.67 -1.02
CA SER A 228 8.27 13.91 -0.25
C SER A 228 8.38 14.33 1.22
N ASP A 229 7.54 15.27 1.66
CA ASP A 229 7.41 15.66 3.07
C ASP A 229 6.25 14.89 3.75
N GLY A 230 5.71 13.87 3.08
CA GLY A 230 4.57 13.11 3.54
C GLY A 230 3.28 13.91 3.54
N ARG A 231 3.13 14.90 2.65
CA ARG A 231 1.89 15.66 2.51
C ARG A 231 1.21 15.34 1.19
N VAL A 232 -0.11 15.36 1.18
CA VAL A 232 -0.88 15.49 -0.06
C VAL A 232 -1.46 16.88 -0.12
N VAL A 233 -1.19 17.58 -1.20
CA VAL A 233 -1.53 18.98 -1.41
C VAL A 233 -2.59 19.07 -2.50
N ALA A 234 -3.65 19.82 -2.24
CA ALA A 234 -4.76 20.07 -3.14
C ALA A 234 -4.70 21.50 -3.69
N PHE A 235 -4.81 21.63 -5.01
CA PHE A 235 -4.79 22.88 -5.74
C PHE A 235 -6.09 23.10 -6.49
N ASP A 236 -6.53 24.35 -6.53
CA ASP A 236 -7.65 24.77 -7.39
C ASP A 236 -7.16 24.98 -8.82
N LEU A 237 -7.83 24.35 -9.78
CA LEU A 237 -7.57 24.55 -11.20
C LEU A 237 -8.36 25.72 -11.79
N GLN A 238 -9.43 26.17 -11.13
CA GLN A 238 -10.30 27.27 -11.59
C GLN A 238 -9.87 28.62 -11.05
N SER A 239 -9.49 28.70 -9.77
CA SER A 239 -8.97 29.93 -9.17
C SER A 239 -7.55 30.25 -9.66
N GLU A 240 -7.21 31.52 -9.82
CA GLU A 240 -5.84 31.97 -10.17
C GLU A 240 -4.84 31.90 -8.99
N SER A 241 -5.31 31.65 -7.76
CA SER A 241 -4.49 31.62 -6.53
C SER A 241 -3.48 30.47 -6.46
N VAL A 242 -2.17 30.75 -6.56
CA VAL A 242 -1.11 29.72 -6.57
C VAL A 242 -1.02 28.95 -5.24
N ASP A 243 -1.60 29.48 -4.17
CA ASP A 243 -1.58 28.84 -2.86
C ASP A 243 -2.37 27.53 -2.85
N PRO A 244 -1.90 26.51 -2.11
CA PRO A 244 -2.64 25.27 -1.93
C PRO A 244 -3.92 25.54 -1.13
N ILE A 245 -5.04 24.95 -1.56
CA ILE A 245 -6.31 25.04 -0.83
C ILE A 245 -6.18 24.33 0.51
N LYS A 246 -5.65 23.10 0.46
CA LYS A 246 -5.49 22.23 1.63
C LYS A 246 -4.25 21.38 1.48
N SER A 247 -3.54 21.21 2.59
CA SER A 247 -2.47 20.24 2.74
C SER A 247 -2.85 19.25 3.83
N TYR A 248 -2.82 17.96 3.51
CA TYR A 248 -3.06 16.88 4.46
C TYR A 248 -1.71 16.25 4.84
N PRO A 249 -1.20 16.47 6.07
CA PRO A 249 0.02 15.84 6.53
C PRO A 249 -0.25 14.39 6.95
N PHE A 250 0.57 13.48 6.44
CA PHE A 250 0.67 12.10 6.92
C PHE A 250 1.87 11.97 7.85
N ARG A 251 1.88 10.93 8.69
CA ARG A 251 3.00 10.63 9.60
C ARG A 251 4.23 10.04 8.88
N THR A 252 4.12 9.82 7.58
CA THR A 252 5.06 9.07 6.74
C THR A 252 6.02 10.00 6.01
N GLN A 253 7.06 9.44 5.38
CA GLN A 253 8.08 10.24 4.71
C GLN A 253 7.65 10.69 3.31
N SER A 254 7.08 9.84 2.45
CA SER A 254 6.71 10.27 1.09
C SER A 254 5.37 9.72 0.62
N ALA A 255 4.56 10.57 -0.02
CA ALA A 255 3.34 10.18 -0.73
C ALA A 255 3.68 9.91 -2.21
N VAL A 256 3.69 8.64 -2.61
CA VAL A 256 4.18 8.21 -3.92
C VAL A 256 3.07 8.24 -4.96
N ARG A 257 1.96 7.53 -4.71
CA ARG A 257 0.86 7.41 -5.68
C ARG A 257 -0.44 7.91 -5.09
N THR A 258 -1.17 8.69 -5.86
CA THR A 258 -2.51 9.15 -5.51
C THR A 258 -3.52 8.68 -6.54
N LEU A 259 -4.75 8.42 -6.11
CA LEU A 259 -5.86 8.06 -6.98
C LEU A 259 -7.14 8.63 -6.39
N TRP A 260 -7.96 9.28 -7.22
CA TRP A 260 -9.29 9.73 -6.84
C TRP A 260 -10.31 8.88 -7.60
N HIS A 261 -11.12 8.15 -6.87
CA HIS A 261 -12.19 7.36 -7.47
C HIS A 261 -13.40 8.25 -7.82
N PRO A 262 -13.89 8.26 -9.08
CA PRO A 262 -14.97 9.16 -9.50
C PRO A 262 -16.32 8.87 -8.86
N VAL A 263 -16.73 7.59 -8.82
CA VAL A 263 -18.05 7.21 -8.27
C VAL A 263 -18.08 7.22 -6.74
N LEU A 264 -17.06 6.65 -6.08
CA LEU A 264 -17.01 6.58 -4.61
C LEU A 264 -16.69 7.92 -3.96
N GLN A 265 -16.11 8.86 -4.72
CA GLN A 265 -15.55 10.13 -4.24
C GLN A 265 -14.60 9.93 -3.05
N GLN A 266 -13.63 9.03 -3.22
CA GLN A 266 -12.60 8.71 -2.23
C GLN A 266 -11.22 8.91 -2.84
N ILE A 267 -10.28 9.40 -2.04
CA ILE A 267 -8.89 9.58 -2.44
C ILE A 267 -8.06 8.49 -1.76
N ILE A 268 -7.31 7.75 -2.54
CA ILE A 268 -6.38 6.72 -2.08
C ILE A 268 -4.97 7.28 -2.25
N VAL A 269 -4.20 7.25 -1.17
CA VAL A 269 -2.81 7.72 -1.12
C VAL A 269 -1.94 6.55 -0.71
N ALA A 270 -1.04 6.12 -1.57
CA ALA A 270 -0.02 5.13 -1.25
C ALA A 270 1.27 5.84 -0.84
N CYS A 271 1.76 5.51 0.34
CA CYS A 271 3.00 6.05 0.88
C CYS A 271 4.18 5.09 0.68
N SER A 272 5.40 5.62 0.75
CA SER A 272 6.66 4.88 0.71
C SER A 272 6.74 3.76 1.75
N ASP A 273 6.06 3.94 2.88
CA ASP A 273 6.13 3.05 4.05
C ASP A 273 5.32 1.75 3.86
N GLY A 274 4.74 1.54 2.67
CA GLY A 274 3.87 0.39 2.35
C GLY A 274 2.43 0.55 2.83
N ASN A 275 2.11 1.65 3.51
CA ASN A 275 0.75 1.97 3.94
C ASN A 275 -0.05 2.67 2.84
N ALA A 276 -1.34 2.35 2.75
CA ALA A 276 -2.31 3.04 1.92
C ALA A 276 -3.34 3.77 2.80
N TYR A 277 -3.43 5.08 2.64
CA TYR A 277 -4.41 5.93 3.32
C TYR A 277 -5.61 6.18 2.42
N PHE A 278 -6.81 6.04 3.00
CA PHE A 278 -8.06 6.37 2.34
C PHE A 278 -8.62 7.65 2.96
N LEU A 279 -8.64 8.72 2.18
CA LEU A 279 -9.35 9.95 2.54
C LEU A 279 -10.76 9.87 1.96
N TYR A 280 -11.74 10.16 2.81
CA TYR A 280 -13.14 10.18 2.44
C TYR A 280 -13.83 11.32 3.19
N ASP A 281 -14.84 11.90 2.57
CA ASP A 281 -15.79 12.76 3.25
C ASP A 281 -16.95 11.90 3.78
N ARG A 282 -17.46 12.23 4.96
CA ARG A 282 -18.56 11.49 5.58
C ARG A 282 -19.87 11.67 4.82
N TYR A 283 -20.06 12.81 4.17
CA TYR A 283 -21.33 13.16 3.54
C TYR A 283 -21.33 12.93 2.03
N GLN A 284 -20.22 13.22 1.36
CA GLN A 284 -20.12 13.07 -0.10
C GLN A 284 -19.65 11.69 -0.54
N SER A 285 -18.71 11.07 0.19
CA SER A 285 -18.20 9.75 -0.21
C SER A 285 -19.24 8.66 0.00
N VAL A 286 -19.16 7.62 -0.84
CA VAL A 286 -20.15 6.54 -0.89
C VAL A 286 -19.43 5.19 -0.87
N HIS A 287 -19.92 4.22 -0.08
CA HIS A 287 -19.37 2.85 0.06
C HIS A 287 -17.85 2.83 0.37
N GLY A 288 -17.11 1.79 -0.05
CA GLY A 288 -15.65 1.70 0.06
C GLY A 288 -15.15 1.81 1.50
N ALA A 289 -14.33 2.84 1.76
CA ALA A 289 -13.79 3.13 3.09
C ALA A 289 -14.87 3.28 4.18
N LEU A 290 -16.06 3.78 3.83
CA LEU A 290 -17.17 3.96 4.78
C LEU A 290 -17.71 2.63 5.33
N LEU A 291 -17.63 1.55 4.53
CA LEU A 291 -18.03 0.22 4.99
C LEU A 291 -17.16 -0.25 6.16
N PHE A 292 -15.87 0.11 6.15
CA PHE A 292 -14.95 -0.22 7.24
C PHE A 292 -15.02 0.78 8.39
N ALA A 293 -15.24 2.06 8.09
CA ALA A 293 -15.28 3.12 9.10
C ALA A 293 -16.53 3.07 10.01
N GLN A 294 -17.67 2.59 9.50
CA GLN A 294 -18.92 2.49 10.28
C GLN A 294 -18.95 1.27 11.20
N HIS A 295 -18.19 0.22 10.88
CA HIS A 295 -18.06 -0.93 11.75
C HIS A 295 -16.94 -0.67 12.76
N SER A 296 -17.31 -0.47 14.03
CA SER A 296 -16.33 -0.52 15.11
C SER A 296 -15.56 -1.83 15.03
N VAL A 297 -14.23 -1.77 15.08
CA VAL A 297 -13.37 -2.96 15.10
C VAL A 297 -13.97 -3.96 16.10
N PRO A 298 -14.33 -5.19 15.69
CA PRO A 298 -14.87 -6.16 16.62
C PRO A 298 -13.84 -6.34 17.73
N LYS A 299 -14.24 -6.06 18.99
CA LYS A 299 -13.36 -6.21 20.15
C LYS A 299 -12.67 -7.57 20.03
N GLN A 300 -11.34 -7.57 20.01
CA GLN A 300 -10.60 -8.83 20.01
C GLN A 300 -11.06 -9.61 21.24
N LYS A 301 -11.47 -10.86 21.01
CA LYS A 301 -11.85 -11.72 22.12
C LYS A 301 -10.64 -11.86 23.05
N PRO A 302 -10.81 -11.71 24.36
CA PRO A 302 -9.72 -11.92 25.30
C PRO A 302 -9.09 -13.29 25.05
N ILE A 303 -7.77 -13.39 25.23
CA ILE A 303 -6.97 -14.58 24.93
C ILE A 303 -7.57 -15.84 25.57
N GLU A 304 -8.18 -15.72 26.75
CA GLU A 304 -8.87 -16.81 27.45
C GLU A 304 -10.07 -17.40 26.69
N GLU A 305 -10.79 -16.59 25.90
CA GLU A 305 -11.87 -17.08 25.03
C GLU A 305 -11.35 -17.84 23.80
N GLN A 306 -10.08 -17.65 23.42
CA GLN A 306 -9.44 -18.39 22.33
C GLN A 306 -8.92 -19.75 22.79
N TYR A 307 -8.58 -19.89 24.09
CA TYR A 307 -8.10 -21.13 24.70
C TYR A 307 -9.17 -21.96 25.41
N MET A 308 -10.42 -21.48 25.47
CA MET A 308 -11.54 -22.33 25.88
C MET A 308 -11.58 -23.56 24.96
N PRO A 309 -11.38 -24.80 25.48
CA PRO A 309 -11.57 -25.99 24.68
C PRO A 309 -13.00 -25.93 24.13
N GLN A 310 -13.15 -26.22 22.83
CA GLN A 310 -14.48 -26.33 22.24
C GLN A 310 -15.31 -27.21 23.18
N LYS A 311 -16.47 -26.73 23.64
CA LYS A 311 -17.36 -27.53 24.49
C LYS A 311 -17.61 -28.85 23.75
N ILE A 312 -16.96 -29.91 24.22
CA ILE A 312 -17.18 -31.26 23.73
C ILE A 312 -18.53 -31.65 24.31
N TYR A 313 -19.57 -31.59 23.48
CA TYR A 313 -20.87 -32.10 23.87
C TYR A 313 -20.79 -33.61 23.85
N ASN A 314 -21.06 -34.26 24.98
CA ASN A 314 -21.19 -35.71 25.02
C ASN A 314 -22.39 -36.13 24.15
N TYR A 315 -22.26 -37.25 23.44
CA TYR A 315 -23.32 -37.75 22.54
C TYR A 315 -24.68 -37.89 23.27
N ASP A 316 -24.67 -38.28 24.55
CA ASP A 316 -25.88 -38.37 25.36
C ASP A 316 -26.53 -37.01 25.66
N GLU A 317 -25.75 -35.94 25.88
CA GLU A 317 -26.29 -34.58 26.04
C GLU A 317 -26.88 -34.03 24.74
N MET A 318 -26.37 -34.48 23.60
CA MET A 318 -26.87 -34.12 22.27
C MET A 318 -28.19 -34.81 21.93
N VAL A 319 -28.31 -36.10 22.31
CA VAL A 319 -29.53 -36.90 22.10
C VAL A 319 -30.65 -36.43 23.03
N GLN A 320 -30.36 -36.12 24.29
CA GLN A 320 -31.36 -35.61 25.24
C GLN A 320 -31.89 -34.21 24.88
N ARG A 321 -31.12 -33.40 24.15
CA ARG A 321 -31.51 -32.04 23.73
C ARG A 321 -32.15 -31.96 22.34
N GLY A 322 -32.70 -33.07 21.84
CA GLY A 322 -33.71 -33.12 20.77
C GLY A 322 -33.60 -32.04 19.69
N GLY A 323 -32.75 -32.24 18.67
CA GLY A 323 -32.76 -31.44 17.44
C GLY A 323 -32.29 -29.98 17.55
N GLN A 324 -31.70 -29.57 18.68
CA GLN A 324 -31.26 -28.18 18.88
C GLN A 324 -29.96 -27.79 18.18
N PHE A 325 -29.21 -28.74 17.63
CA PHE A 325 -27.96 -28.47 16.94
C PHE A 325 -27.86 -29.27 15.64
N ARG A 326 -27.32 -28.63 14.60
CA ARG A 326 -27.07 -29.23 13.29
C ARG A 326 -25.61 -29.03 12.91
N GLU A 327 -24.98 -30.08 12.40
CA GLU A 327 -23.66 -29.99 11.81
C GLU A 327 -23.72 -29.27 10.46
N THR A 328 -22.85 -28.28 10.30
CA THR A 328 -22.60 -27.64 9.01
C THR A 328 -21.69 -28.52 8.16
N ARG A 329 -21.67 -28.29 6.84
CA ARG A 329 -20.84 -29.04 5.89
C ARG A 329 -19.33 -28.95 6.17
N SER A 330 -18.91 -28.01 7.01
CA SER A 330 -17.54 -27.82 7.50
C SER A 330 -17.27 -28.51 8.85
N GLY A 331 -18.15 -29.39 9.32
CA GLY A 331 -18.01 -30.12 10.58
C GLY A 331 -18.27 -29.30 11.85
N LYS A 332 -18.60 -28.01 11.72
CA LYS A 332 -18.92 -27.17 12.89
C LYS A 332 -20.38 -27.35 13.30
N LEU A 333 -20.58 -27.58 14.58
CA LEU A 333 -21.88 -27.76 15.18
C LEU A 333 -22.53 -26.39 15.47
N ARG A 334 -23.71 -26.12 14.89
CA ARG A 334 -24.43 -24.86 15.09
C ARG A 334 -25.82 -25.11 15.69
N ARG A 335 -26.21 -24.25 16.63
CA ARG A 335 -27.57 -24.27 17.20
C ARG A 335 -28.59 -23.97 16.10
N THR A 336 -29.59 -24.83 15.95
CA THR A 336 -30.67 -24.65 14.98
C THR A 336 -31.54 -23.48 15.43
N ARG A 337 -31.78 -22.53 14.51
CA ARG A 337 -32.68 -21.40 14.75
C ARG A 337 -34.11 -21.92 14.83
N ASP A 338 -34.94 -21.30 15.67
CA ASP A 338 -36.31 -21.78 15.88
C ASP A 338 -37.19 -21.70 14.61
N ALA A 339 -36.86 -20.80 13.68
CA ALA A 339 -37.48 -20.75 12.36
C ALA A 339 -37.19 -22.01 11.52
N ASP A 340 -35.99 -22.57 11.62
CA ASP A 340 -35.61 -23.78 10.89
C ASP A 340 -36.26 -25.02 11.52
N LYS A 341 -36.40 -25.05 12.85
CA LYS A 341 -37.16 -26.11 13.55
C LYS A 341 -38.62 -26.16 13.10
N ARG A 342 -39.26 -24.99 12.95
CA ARG A 342 -40.65 -24.90 12.45
C ARG A 342 -40.77 -25.43 11.02
N ARG A 343 -39.80 -25.13 10.15
CA ARG A 343 -39.77 -25.66 8.77
C ARG A 343 -39.57 -27.16 8.74
N ASP A 344 -38.66 -27.70 9.56
CA ASP A 344 -38.40 -29.14 9.59
C ASP A 344 -39.60 -29.92 10.15
N LYS A 345 -40.28 -29.37 11.17
CA LYS A 345 -41.54 -29.93 11.67
C LYS A 345 -42.62 -30.01 10.59
N GLN A 346 -42.88 -28.89 9.89
CA GLN A 346 -43.84 -28.88 8.78
C GLN A 346 -43.45 -29.85 7.65
N ARG A 347 -42.16 -30.03 7.41
CA ARG A 347 -41.66 -30.99 6.42
C ARG A 347 -41.90 -32.44 6.88
N ARG A 348 -41.68 -32.76 8.15
CA ARG A 348 -41.93 -34.09 8.72
C ARG A 348 -43.41 -34.43 8.72
N GLU A 349 -44.26 -33.48 9.10
CA GLU A 349 -45.73 -33.62 9.02
C GLU A 349 -46.20 -33.92 7.58
N ARG A 350 -45.66 -33.22 6.58
CA ARG A 350 -45.96 -33.51 5.16
C ARG A 350 -45.49 -34.90 4.70
N MET A 351 -44.41 -35.41 5.27
CA MET A 351 -43.81 -36.70 4.92
C MET A 351 -44.35 -37.86 5.78
N GLY A 352 -45.27 -37.59 6.71
CA GLY A 352 -45.84 -38.59 7.62
C GLY A 352 -44.83 -39.20 8.60
N ILE A 353 -43.72 -38.51 8.87
CA ILE A 353 -42.67 -39.00 9.78
C ILE A 353 -43.03 -38.58 11.22
N PRO A 354 -43.19 -39.52 12.18
CA PRO A 354 -43.49 -39.19 13.57
C PRO A 354 -42.38 -38.36 14.25
N ASP A 355 -42.76 -37.44 15.13
CA ASP A 355 -41.81 -36.62 15.87
C ASP A 355 -41.09 -37.47 16.95
N PRO A 356 -39.73 -37.44 17.02
CA PRO A 356 -38.97 -38.23 18.00
C PRO A 356 -39.31 -37.90 19.46
N ASP A 357 -39.73 -36.65 19.73
CA ASP A 357 -40.05 -36.16 21.08
C ASP A 357 -41.35 -36.75 21.64
N GLU A 358 -42.21 -37.37 20.83
CA GLU A 358 -43.44 -38.00 21.33
C GLU A 358 -43.18 -39.36 22.00
N GLN A 359 -42.13 -40.08 21.63
CA GLN A 359 -41.82 -41.40 22.19
C GLN A 359 -41.32 -41.34 23.65
N HIS A 360 -40.88 -40.17 24.13
CA HIS A 360 -40.35 -40.00 25.49
C HIS A 360 -41.27 -39.23 26.45
N LYS A 361 -42.52 -38.94 26.07
CA LYS A 361 -43.52 -38.40 27.02
C LYS A 361 -44.10 -39.51 27.90
N VAL A 362 -43.31 -40.03 28.83
CA VAL A 362 -43.84 -40.72 30.01
C VAL A 362 -44.64 -39.68 30.80
N LYS A 363 -45.96 -39.85 30.89
CA LYS A 363 -46.81 -38.99 31.72
C LYS A 363 -46.32 -39.07 33.17
N PRO A 364 -46.02 -37.95 33.86
CA PRO A 364 -45.68 -38.00 35.27
C PRO A 364 -46.90 -38.50 36.05
N ALA A 365 -46.81 -39.69 36.64
CA ALA A 365 -47.73 -40.11 37.68
C ALA A 365 -47.57 -39.17 38.88
N ALA A 366 -48.68 -38.80 39.52
CA ALA A 366 -48.66 -37.95 40.71
C ALA A 366 -47.72 -38.54 41.77
N PRO A 367 -46.83 -37.74 42.40
CA PRO A 367 -45.91 -38.26 43.39
C PRO A 367 -46.66 -38.64 44.68
N PRO A 368 -46.34 -39.78 45.32
CA PRO A 368 -46.83 -40.09 46.66
C PRO A 368 -46.16 -39.17 47.71
N PRO A 369 -46.81 -38.94 48.86
CA PRO A 369 -46.27 -38.08 49.89
C PRO A 369 -45.13 -38.77 50.64
N GLU A 370 -44.16 -37.96 51.06
CA GLU A 370 -43.08 -38.28 52.01
C GLU A 370 -42.03 -39.31 51.56
N SER A 371 -40.97 -38.81 50.92
CA SER A 371 -39.60 -39.16 51.33
C SER A 371 -38.63 -38.06 50.92
N THR A 372 -37.74 -37.77 51.87
CA THR A 372 -36.75 -36.69 51.89
C THR A 372 -35.65 -36.85 50.82
N GLU A 373 -35.17 -35.69 50.36
CA GLU A 373 -33.94 -35.43 49.58
C GLU A 373 -34.07 -35.47 48.04
N PRO A 374 -34.04 -34.28 47.39
CA PRO A 374 -32.75 -33.67 47.07
C PRO A 374 -32.77 -32.13 47.20
N THR A 375 -32.99 -31.61 48.40
CA THR A 375 -32.80 -30.17 48.71
C THR A 375 -31.41 -29.88 49.28
N VAL A 376 -30.53 -30.89 49.38
CA VAL A 376 -29.24 -30.81 50.07
C VAL A 376 -28.04 -30.60 49.13
N PHE A 377 -28.18 -30.84 47.82
CA PHE A 377 -27.07 -30.67 46.87
C PHE A 377 -26.92 -29.26 46.27
N GLY A 378 -27.95 -28.42 46.34
CA GLY A 378 -27.89 -27.05 45.82
C GLY A 378 -27.22 -26.04 46.77
N ASN A 379 -27.15 -26.34 48.07
CA ASN A 379 -26.72 -25.40 49.10
C ASN A 379 -25.39 -25.74 49.78
N LYS A 380 -24.66 -26.77 49.30
CA LYS A 380 -23.30 -27.13 49.79
C LYS A 380 -22.17 -26.77 48.83
N LEU A 381 -22.47 -26.26 47.64
CA LEU A 381 -21.50 -25.56 46.81
C LEU A 381 -21.73 -24.06 47.00
N ASN A 382 -21.01 -23.46 47.95
CA ASN A 382 -20.76 -22.03 48.00
C ASN A 382 -20.05 -21.60 46.70
N VAL A 383 -20.80 -21.52 45.60
CA VAL A 383 -20.41 -20.68 44.47
C VAL A 383 -20.82 -19.28 44.88
N GLU A 384 -20.00 -18.67 45.74
CA GLU A 384 -20.00 -17.23 45.88
C GLU A 384 -19.93 -16.67 44.46
N LYS A 385 -20.92 -15.84 44.09
CA LYS A 385 -20.86 -15.10 42.83
C LYS A 385 -19.62 -14.23 42.91
N GLU A 386 -18.51 -14.70 42.36
CA GLU A 386 -17.30 -13.91 42.22
C GLU A 386 -17.69 -12.60 41.54
N LYS A 387 -17.45 -11.51 42.26
CA LYS A 387 -17.59 -10.16 41.73
C LYS A 387 -16.53 -10.04 40.63
N TYR A 388 -16.94 -10.17 39.38
CA TYR A 388 -16.14 -9.75 38.24
C TYR A 388 -15.95 -8.24 38.35
N ILE A 389 -14.86 -7.84 39.01
CA ILE A 389 -14.34 -6.48 38.97
C ILE A 389 -13.53 -6.41 37.68
N ASP A 390 -13.89 -5.48 36.79
CA ASP A 390 -13.09 -5.11 35.62
C ASP A 390 -11.74 -4.53 36.10
N GLU A 391 -10.80 -5.39 36.47
CA GLU A 391 -9.44 -4.96 36.79
C GLU A 391 -8.61 -4.91 35.51
N ASP A 392 -8.05 -3.72 35.26
CA ASP A 392 -7.20 -3.42 34.12
C ASP A 392 -6.00 -4.39 34.10
N PRO A 393 -5.76 -5.15 33.01
CA PRO A 393 -4.75 -6.21 32.96
C PRO A 393 -3.32 -5.71 33.21
N GLN A 394 -3.05 -4.41 33.00
CA GLN A 394 -1.77 -3.82 33.39
C GLN A 394 -1.57 -3.77 34.91
N LYS A 395 -2.64 -3.54 35.67
CA LYS A 395 -2.58 -3.37 37.12
C LYS A 395 -2.36 -4.71 37.83
N THR A 396 -2.99 -5.77 37.32
CA THR A 396 -2.78 -7.14 37.81
C THR A 396 -1.38 -7.63 37.48
N LEU A 397 -0.86 -7.36 36.27
CA LEU A 397 0.52 -7.70 35.90
C LEU A 397 1.56 -6.96 36.76
N LEU A 398 1.38 -5.67 37.03
CA LEU A 398 2.27 -4.91 37.93
C LEU A 398 2.26 -5.44 39.37
N ALA A 399 1.09 -5.85 39.88
CA ALA A 399 0.98 -6.45 41.22
C ALA A 399 1.67 -7.83 41.30
N VAL A 400 1.63 -8.61 40.22
CA VAL A 400 2.36 -9.88 40.12
C VAL A 400 3.87 -9.64 40.00
N GLU A 401 4.30 -8.61 39.27
CA GLU A 401 5.72 -8.25 39.18
C GLU A 401 6.32 -7.81 40.52
N THR A 402 5.54 -7.19 41.40
CA THR A 402 6.00 -6.84 42.75
C THR A 402 6.20 -8.07 43.65
N ASN A 403 5.55 -9.21 43.34
CA ASN A 403 5.61 -10.46 44.11
C ASN A 403 6.55 -11.51 43.49
N LYS A 404 7.59 -11.10 42.75
CA LYS A 404 8.58 -11.99 42.11
C LYS A 404 9.36 -12.91 43.06
N GLY A 405 9.25 -12.72 44.39
CA GLY A 405 9.91 -13.57 45.39
C GLY A 405 9.23 -14.91 45.68
N ASP A 406 7.89 -14.99 45.56
CA ASP A 406 7.09 -16.09 46.13
C ASP A 406 6.44 -17.01 45.08
N SER A 407 7.05 -17.14 43.91
CA SER A 407 6.60 -18.16 42.95
C SER A 407 7.17 -19.54 43.33
N PHE A 408 6.34 -20.58 43.24
CA PHE A 408 6.80 -21.97 43.44
C PHE A 408 8.00 -22.32 42.53
N VAL A 409 8.06 -21.71 41.35
CA VAL A 409 9.14 -21.90 40.37
C VAL A 409 10.45 -21.28 40.86
N SER A 410 10.44 -20.06 41.43
CA SER A 410 11.66 -19.43 41.96
C SER A 410 12.26 -20.23 43.13
N GLN A 411 11.42 -20.85 43.97
CA GLN A 411 11.90 -21.73 45.05
C GLN A 411 12.56 -23.01 44.54
N ALA A 412 11.99 -23.64 43.50
CA ALA A 412 12.54 -24.87 42.92
C ALA A 412 13.91 -24.67 42.25
N TYR A 413 14.16 -23.48 41.68
CA TYR A 413 15.40 -23.15 40.96
C TYR A 413 16.38 -22.28 41.75
N ALA A 414 16.10 -21.98 43.02
CA ALA A 414 16.96 -21.12 43.85
C ALA A 414 18.41 -21.62 43.98
N LYS A 415 18.63 -22.94 43.92
CA LYS A 415 19.98 -23.55 44.00
C LYS A 415 20.67 -23.72 42.64
N THR A 416 19.91 -23.77 41.55
CA THR A 416 20.42 -24.07 40.20
C THR A 416 20.43 -22.84 39.29
N GLN A 417 20.04 -21.68 39.80
CA GLN A 417 20.01 -20.45 39.02
C GLN A 417 21.43 -20.04 38.64
N PRO A 418 21.73 -19.87 37.34
CA PRO A 418 23.05 -19.42 36.91
C PRO A 418 23.29 -18.00 37.42
N HIS A 419 24.48 -17.74 37.95
CA HIS A 419 24.88 -16.38 38.29
C HIS A 419 24.96 -15.54 37.01
N ASN A 420 24.17 -14.48 36.93
CA ASN A 420 24.27 -13.52 35.84
C ASN A 420 25.61 -12.77 35.98
N ILE A 421 26.54 -13.06 35.06
CA ILE A 421 27.85 -12.40 34.98
C ILE A 421 27.72 -11.06 34.22
N LEU A 422 26.65 -10.90 33.43
CA LEU A 422 26.43 -9.74 32.57
C LEU A 422 25.28 -8.90 33.15
N ASP A 423 25.61 -7.71 33.63
CA ASP A 423 24.64 -6.75 34.17
C ASP A 423 24.07 -5.90 33.02
N TYR A 424 22.87 -6.27 32.57
CA TYR A 424 22.17 -5.57 31.47
C TYR A 424 21.43 -4.30 31.94
N SER A 425 21.53 -3.93 33.22
CA SER A 425 21.00 -2.67 33.74
C SER A 425 21.87 -1.45 33.39
N ASP A 426 23.14 -1.69 33.02
CA ASP A 426 24.06 -0.68 32.54
C ASP A 426 23.84 -0.43 31.03
N VAL A 427 22.98 0.53 30.68
CA VAL A 427 22.63 0.92 29.29
C VAL A 427 23.84 1.45 28.49
N LYS A 428 24.99 1.67 29.13
CA LYS A 428 26.21 2.15 28.47
C LYS A 428 27.25 1.03 28.47
N SER A 429 27.55 0.51 27.28
CA SER A 429 28.63 -0.46 27.10
C SER A 429 29.95 0.12 27.65
N ALA A 430 30.89 -0.74 28.04
CA ALA A 430 32.22 -0.29 28.48
C ALA A 430 32.91 0.65 27.45
N GLY A 431 32.58 0.50 26.15
CA GLY A 431 33.02 1.40 25.08
C GLY A 431 32.45 2.83 25.17
N ASP A 432 31.20 2.97 25.60
CA ASP A 432 30.54 4.28 25.75
C ASP A 432 31.11 5.07 26.94
N ARG A 433 31.53 4.38 28.01
CA ARG A 433 32.26 4.99 29.14
C ARG A 433 33.65 5.49 28.73
N LEU A 434 34.31 4.83 27.78
CA LEU A 434 35.59 5.28 27.21
C LEU A 434 35.42 6.50 26.30
N LEU A 435 34.36 6.52 25.50
CA LEU A 435 34.06 7.64 24.59
C LEU A 435 33.54 8.87 25.34
N SER A 436 32.81 8.73 26.44
CA SER A 436 32.30 9.89 27.21
C SER A 436 33.43 10.78 27.74
N LYS A 437 34.58 10.20 28.11
CA LYS A 437 35.74 10.92 28.65
C LYS A 437 36.60 11.64 27.61
N LYS A 438 36.49 11.30 26.32
CA LYS A 438 37.30 11.91 25.25
C LYS A 438 36.63 13.16 24.69
N ARG A 439 37.43 14.22 24.47
CA ARG A 439 36.99 15.47 23.84
C ARG A 439 36.78 15.26 22.33
N TYR A 440 35.86 16.03 21.76
CA TYR A 440 35.69 16.10 20.30
C TYR A 440 36.85 16.85 19.66
N CYS A 441 37.36 16.37 18.53
CA CYS A 441 38.32 17.13 17.75
C CYS A 441 37.61 18.33 17.11
N PRO A 442 38.10 19.57 17.31
CA PRO A 442 37.45 20.76 16.77
C PRO A 442 37.56 20.87 15.24
N LYS A 443 38.47 20.11 14.61
CA LYS A 443 38.63 20.08 13.15
C LYS A 443 37.73 19.05 12.46
N CYS A 444 37.59 17.86 13.04
CA CYS A 444 36.91 16.72 12.41
C CYS A 444 35.57 16.36 13.05
N GLY A 445 35.25 16.90 14.23
CA GLY A 445 33.98 16.65 14.92
C GLY A 445 33.83 15.24 15.53
N VAL A 446 34.88 14.41 15.52
CA VAL A 446 34.84 13.02 16.04
C VAL A 446 35.72 12.88 17.29
N LYS A 447 35.30 12.06 18.26
CA LYS A 447 36.01 11.83 19.55
C LYS A 447 37.28 10.98 19.45
N MET A 448 37.31 10.03 18.53
CA MET A 448 38.48 9.19 18.22
C MET A 448 39.07 9.66 16.89
N CYS A 449 39.52 10.92 16.86
CA CYS A 449 39.97 11.52 15.61
C CYS A 449 41.36 11.00 15.21
N THR A 450 41.48 10.50 13.99
CA THR A 450 42.75 10.04 13.40
C THR A 450 43.47 11.12 12.58
N CYS A 451 42.90 12.31 12.43
CA CYS A 451 43.45 13.39 11.59
C CYS A 451 44.75 14.04 12.12
N GLY A 452 45.29 13.58 13.24
CA GLY A 452 46.54 14.09 13.83
C GLY A 452 46.45 15.45 14.53
N TYR A 453 45.32 16.15 14.46
CA TYR A 453 45.17 17.49 15.07
C TYR A 453 45.24 17.46 16.60
N LEU A 454 44.53 16.53 17.25
CA LEU A 454 44.54 16.40 18.72
C LEU A 454 45.92 16.02 19.25
N THR A 455 46.64 15.14 18.56
CA THR A 455 48.00 14.74 18.97
C THR A 455 49.02 15.85 18.80
N ALA A 456 48.83 16.76 17.83
CA ALA A 456 49.64 17.97 17.70
C ALA A 456 49.38 18.96 18.84
N LEU A 457 48.12 19.17 19.21
CA LEU A 457 47.71 20.01 20.35
C LEU A 457 48.29 19.50 21.68
N GLU A 458 48.18 18.20 21.94
CA GLU A 458 48.74 17.58 23.14
C GLU A 458 50.28 17.75 23.21
N LYS A 459 50.98 17.68 22.07
CA LYS A 459 52.43 17.93 22.02
C LYS A 459 52.78 19.40 22.29
N GLU A 460 51.99 20.34 21.81
CA GLU A 460 52.18 21.77 22.14
C GLU A 460 51.91 22.05 23.61
N GLU A 461 50.83 21.51 24.18
CA GLU A 461 50.52 21.64 25.60
C GLU A 461 51.62 21.02 26.47
N ALA A 462 52.14 19.85 26.10
CA ALA A 462 53.26 19.22 26.80
C ALA A 462 54.55 20.06 26.70
N ARG A 463 54.84 20.68 25.54
CA ARG A 463 55.96 21.63 25.40
C ARG A 463 55.77 22.87 26.26
N LYS A 464 54.56 23.40 26.36
CA LYS A 464 54.24 24.54 27.24
C LYS A 464 54.41 24.17 28.71
N ARG A 465 53.92 23.01 29.15
CA ARG A 465 54.11 22.51 30.52
C ARG A 465 55.58 22.33 30.88
N ARG A 466 56.38 21.74 29.99
CA ARG A 466 57.84 21.63 30.21
C ARG A 466 58.53 22.99 30.29
N ARG A 467 58.07 23.99 29.56
CA ARG A 467 58.61 25.36 29.67
C ARG A 467 58.23 26.05 30.98
N THR A 468 57.07 25.75 31.54
CA THR A 468 56.63 26.29 32.84
C THR A 468 57.20 25.54 34.04
N GLU A 469 57.71 24.32 33.88
CA GLU A 469 58.41 23.57 34.94
C GLU A 469 59.91 23.89 35.00
N VAL A 470 60.46 24.48 33.94
CA VAL A 470 61.88 24.88 33.84
C VAL A 470 62.09 26.38 34.11
N ALA A 471 61.01 27.15 34.17
CA ALA A 471 60.97 28.54 34.64
C ALA A 471 60.45 28.58 36.08
#